data_AF-A0A2H6GKL4-F1
#
_entry.id   AF-A0A2H6GKL4-F1
#
_cell.length_a   1.000
_cell.length_b   1.000
_cell.length_c   1.000
_cell.angle_alpha   90.00
_cell.angle_beta   90.00
_cell.angle_gamma   90.00
#
_symmetry.space_group_name_H-M   'P 1'
#
loop_
_entity.id
_entity.type
_entity.pdbx_description
1 polymer ?
#
loop_
_entity_poly.entity_id
_entity_poly.type
_entity_poly.pdbx_seq_one_letter_code
_entity_poly.pdbx_strand_id
1 'polypeptide(L)'
;MVCPAGQVLTLRHRWEYRQLCEYAARKEVCRACDLRSQCTRSKTGGRTVRRYFEQDRLDRLYATTRTRIAYRDIGIRQHFMERSFAEACRYGFKKARWRGQERIRIQDYLIAAVQNIRLLVTHGKLKPAAAGKLGPILEERVRALSFLARFIGIKPVYPITVQE
;
A
#
# COMPACT_ATOMS: atom_id res chain seq x y z
N MET A 1 -9.24 19.61 24.91
CA MET A 1 -8.92 20.42 23.70
C MET A 1 -8.88 21.89 24.11
N VAL A 2 -7.75 22.57 23.91
CA VAL A 2 -7.50 23.93 24.43
C VAL A 2 -7.21 24.88 23.26
N CYS A 3 -7.68 26.12 23.33
CA CYS A 3 -7.36 27.13 22.34
C CYS A 3 -5.95 27.72 22.58
N PRO A 4 -5.34 28.43 21.62
CA PRO A 4 -4.04 29.07 21.81
C PRO A 4 -3.99 30.04 23.00
N ALA A 5 -5.12 30.66 23.36
CA ALA A 5 -5.27 31.53 24.52
C ALA A 5 -5.59 30.78 25.83
N GLY A 6 -5.39 29.46 25.88
CA GLY A 6 -5.56 28.65 27.10
C GLY A 6 -7.00 28.26 27.46
N GLN A 7 -8.01 28.65 26.68
CA GLN A 7 -9.42 28.39 26.98
C GLN A 7 -9.86 26.99 26.52
N VAL A 8 -10.64 26.31 27.37
CA VAL A 8 -11.16 24.97 27.07
C VAL A 8 -12.34 25.05 26.09
N LEU A 9 -12.30 24.24 25.03
CA LEU A 9 -13.40 24.12 24.09
C LEU A 9 -14.40 23.06 24.59
N THR A 10 -15.68 23.41 24.64
CA THR A 10 -16.76 22.52 25.07
C THR A 10 -17.40 21.82 23.88
N LEU A 11 -17.83 20.57 24.07
CA LEU A 11 -18.57 19.84 23.03
C LEU A 11 -19.90 20.56 22.73
N ARG A 12 -20.16 20.82 21.45
CA ARG A 12 -21.37 21.50 20.97
C ARG A 12 -22.29 20.56 20.21
N HIS A 13 -21.74 19.80 19.28
CA HIS A 13 -22.49 18.82 18.49
C HIS A 13 -21.69 17.53 18.38
N ARG A 14 -22.42 16.40 18.37
CA ARG A 14 -21.88 15.08 18.11
C ARG A 14 -22.73 14.45 17.01
N TRP A 15 -22.11 14.16 15.86
CA TRP A 15 -22.77 13.56 14.71
C TRP A 15 -22.30 12.12 14.53
N GLU A 16 -23.14 11.18 14.94
CA GLU A 16 -22.83 9.75 14.86
C GLU A 16 -22.67 9.26 13.42
N TYR A 17 -23.55 9.66 12.50
CA TYR A 17 -23.46 9.21 11.10
C TYR A 17 -22.16 9.67 10.39
N ARG A 18 -21.54 10.76 10.85
CA ARG A 18 -20.25 11.27 10.33
C ARG A 18 -19.06 10.87 11.21
N GLN A 19 -19.30 10.23 12.35
CA GLN A 19 -18.30 9.93 13.38
C GLN A 19 -17.48 11.19 13.76
N LEU A 20 -18.18 12.31 13.99
CA LEU A 20 -17.59 13.65 14.11
C LEU A 20 -18.15 14.42 15.32
N CYS A 21 -17.26 15.01 16.11
CA CYS A 21 -17.56 15.95 17.19
C CYS A 21 -17.19 17.37 16.78
N GLU A 22 -18.05 18.33 17.13
CA GLU A 22 -17.79 19.76 17.02
C GLU A 22 -17.62 20.36 18.42
N TYR A 23 -16.48 20.99 18.67
CA TYR A 23 -16.15 21.69 19.89
C TYR A 23 -16.13 23.20 19.63
N ALA A 24 -16.68 23.99 20.55
CA ALA A 24 -16.75 25.43 20.42
C ALA A 24 -16.24 26.14 21.69
N ALA A 25 -15.60 27.29 21.50
CA ALA A 25 -15.31 28.22 22.58
C ALA A 25 -16.58 29.00 22.95
N ARG A 26 -16.65 29.47 24.21
CA ARG A 26 -17.66 30.46 24.60
C ARG A 26 -17.48 31.74 23.77
N LYS A 27 -18.59 32.29 23.28
CA LYS A 27 -18.57 33.44 22.37
C LYS A 27 -18.04 34.69 23.05
N GLU A 28 -18.43 34.95 24.30
CA GLU A 28 -17.95 36.14 25.06
C GLU A 28 -16.43 36.12 25.20
N VAL A 29 -15.88 35.01 25.67
CA VAL A 29 -14.43 34.83 25.87
C VAL A 29 -13.68 35.00 24.55
N CYS A 30 -14.22 34.48 23.45
CA CYS A 30 -13.59 34.60 22.14
C CYS A 30 -13.76 35.99 21.51
N ARG A 31 -14.72 36.81 21.97
CA ARG A 31 -14.90 38.21 21.52
C ARG A 31 -13.92 39.15 22.20
N ALA A 32 -13.64 38.92 23.48
CA ALA A 32 -12.69 39.69 24.27
C ALA A 32 -11.22 39.24 24.09
N CYS A 33 -10.95 38.25 23.24
CA CYS A 33 -9.62 37.69 23.06
C CYS A 33 -8.82 38.46 21.99
N ASP A 34 -7.62 38.90 22.33
CA ASP A 34 -6.73 39.65 21.42
C ASP A 34 -6.34 38.84 20.18
N LEU A 35 -6.23 37.51 20.32
CA LEU A 35 -5.90 36.60 19.23
C LEU A 35 -7.07 36.31 18.29
N ARG A 36 -8.25 36.92 18.49
CA ARG A 36 -9.46 36.64 17.70
C ARG A 36 -9.24 36.82 16.20
N SER A 37 -8.55 37.89 15.80
CA SER A 37 -8.27 38.24 14.40
C SER A 37 -7.49 37.14 13.67
N GLN A 38 -6.57 36.46 14.37
CA GLN A 38 -5.76 35.37 13.82
C GLN A 38 -6.43 33.99 14.00
N CYS A 39 -7.27 33.86 15.03
CA CYS A 39 -7.85 32.59 15.45
C CYS A 39 -9.14 32.20 14.70
N THR A 40 -9.97 33.17 14.33
CA THR A 40 -11.30 32.91 13.74
C THR A 40 -11.70 33.96 12.71
N ARG A 41 -12.25 33.54 11.58
CA ARG A 41 -12.85 34.44 10.57
C ARG A 41 -14.32 34.80 10.83
N SER A 42 -14.96 34.19 11.83
CA SER A 42 -16.39 34.40 12.08
C SER A 42 -16.62 35.73 12.79
N LYS A 43 -17.49 36.57 12.22
CA LYS A 43 -17.83 37.89 12.80
C LYS A 43 -18.62 37.75 14.10
N THR A 44 -19.61 36.84 14.11
CA THR A 44 -20.55 36.64 15.22
C THR A 44 -20.22 35.44 16.13
N GLY A 45 -19.40 34.51 15.65
CA GLY A 45 -19.09 33.25 16.32
C GLY A 45 -17.85 33.27 17.21
N GLY A 46 -17.65 32.17 17.95
CA GLY A 46 -16.38 31.84 18.61
C GLY A 46 -15.57 30.83 17.78
N ARG A 47 -14.41 30.41 18.29
CA ARG A 47 -13.60 29.35 17.67
C ARG A 47 -14.36 28.04 17.72
N THR A 48 -14.50 27.41 16.56
CA THR A 48 -15.07 26.07 16.43
C THR A 48 -14.00 25.15 15.86
N VAL A 49 -13.85 23.95 16.45
CA VAL A 49 -12.98 22.92 15.92
C VAL A 49 -13.75 21.62 15.79
N ARG A 50 -13.57 20.95 14.65
CA ARG A 50 -14.15 19.66 14.35
C ARG A 50 -13.10 18.58 14.55
N ARG A 51 -13.47 17.49 15.23
CA ARG A 51 -12.61 16.31 15.42
C ARG A 51 -13.39 15.03 15.17
N TYR A 52 -12.82 14.13 14.40
CA TYR A 52 -13.35 12.78 14.21
C TYR A 52 -13.15 11.94 15.47
N PHE A 53 -13.93 10.88 15.62
CA PHE A 53 -13.81 9.99 16.78
C PHE A 53 -12.44 9.32 16.82
N GLU A 54 -11.91 8.92 15.66
CA GLU A 54 -10.56 8.36 15.52
C GLU A 54 -9.47 9.42 15.26
N GLN A 55 -9.73 10.70 15.50
CA GLN A 55 -8.76 11.76 15.20
C GLN A 55 -7.42 11.54 15.92
N ASP A 56 -7.42 11.03 17.14
CA ASP A 56 -6.18 10.79 17.91
C ASP A 56 -5.36 9.63 17.33
N ARG A 57 -6.00 8.69 16.63
CA ARG A 57 -5.30 7.66 15.86
C ARG A 57 -4.68 8.27 14.60
N LEU A 58 -5.43 9.10 13.89
CA LEU A 58 -4.93 9.80 12.70
C LEU A 58 -3.76 10.74 13.06
N ASP A 59 -3.86 11.50 14.13
CA ASP A 59 -2.82 12.42 14.61
C ASP A 59 -1.51 11.63 14.92
N ARG A 60 -1.62 10.46 15.55
CA ARG A 60 -0.47 9.55 15.77
C ARG A 60 0.14 9.06 14.47
N LEU A 61 -0.69 8.63 13.51
CA LEU A 61 -0.19 8.20 12.19
C LEU A 61 0.51 9.35 11.45
N TYR A 62 -0.05 10.56 11.48
CA TYR A 62 0.57 11.74 10.88
C TYR A 62 1.92 12.09 11.53
N ALA A 63 2.02 11.98 12.87
CA ALA A 63 3.28 12.16 13.57
C ALA A 63 4.34 11.15 13.12
N THR A 64 3.96 9.87 12.98
CA THR A 64 4.84 8.82 12.45
C THR A 64 5.32 9.12 11.02
N THR A 65 4.43 9.59 10.15
CA THR A 65 4.77 9.95 8.77
C THR A 65 5.79 11.08 8.67
N ARG A 66 5.88 11.96 9.68
CA ARG A 66 6.87 13.06 9.73
C ARG A 66 8.26 12.61 10.22
N THR A 67 8.45 11.34 10.54
CA THR A 67 9.76 10.84 10.95
C THR A 67 10.70 10.69 9.76
N ARG A 68 12.01 10.84 10.00
CA ARG A 68 13.04 10.67 8.96
C ARG A 68 12.99 9.30 8.28
N ILE A 69 12.64 8.26 9.03
CA ILE A 69 12.49 6.89 8.50
C ILE A 69 11.31 6.83 7.54
N ALA A 70 10.16 7.38 7.93
CA ALA A 70 8.98 7.42 7.06
C ALA A 70 9.24 8.24 5.79
N TYR A 71 9.91 9.39 5.88
CA TYR A 71 10.30 10.17 4.69
C TYR A 71 11.22 9.38 3.74
N ARG A 72 12.21 8.66 4.29
CA ARG A 72 13.09 7.80 3.49
C ARG A 72 12.31 6.69 2.81
N ASP A 73 11.44 6.00 3.53
CA ASP A 73 10.59 4.93 3.00
C ASP A 73 9.64 5.44 1.90
N ILE A 74 9.01 6.61 2.10
CA ILE A 74 8.16 7.25 1.09
C ILE A 74 8.98 7.55 -0.18
N GLY A 75 10.19 8.12 -0.05
CA GLY A 75 11.06 8.39 -1.19
C GLY A 75 11.49 7.13 -1.94
N ILE A 76 11.80 6.06 -1.22
CA ILE A 76 12.08 4.74 -1.79
C ILE A 76 10.85 4.25 -2.57
N ARG A 77 9.66 4.26 -1.96
CA ARG A 77 8.42 3.80 -2.61
C ARG A 77 8.09 4.61 -3.85
N GLN A 78 8.27 5.93 -3.84
CA GLN A 78 8.09 6.76 -5.04
C GLN A 78 8.99 6.27 -6.18
N HIS A 79 10.28 6.05 -5.92
CA HIS A 79 11.21 5.59 -6.93
C HIS A 79 10.91 4.17 -7.46
N PHE A 80 10.57 3.23 -6.58
CA PHE A 80 10.34 1.83 -6.95
C PHE A 80 8.95 1.60 -7.58
N MET A 81 7.90 2.23 -7.05
CA MET A 81 6.53 2.03 -7.52
C MET A 81 6.27 2.70 -8.87
N GLU A 82 6.90 3.84 -9.15
CA GLU A 82 6.71 4.55 -10.42
C GLU A 82 7.17 3.70 -11.60
N ARG A 83 8.23 2.88 -11.46
CA ARG A 83 8.71 2.02 -12.54
C ARG A 83 7.76 0.88 -12.88
N SER A 84 7.27 0.15 -11.87
CA SER A 84 6.30 -0.93 -12.11
C SER A 84 4.98 -0.39 -12.65
N PHE A 85 4.54 0.78 -12.15
CA PHE A 85 3.34 1.43 -12.66
C PHE A 85 3.52 1.99 -14.08
N ALA A 86 4.67 2.59 -14.41
CA ALA A 86 4.98 3.04 -15.77
C ALA A 86 5.02 1.86 -16.76
N GLU A 87 5.58 0.73 -16.34
CA GLU A 87 5.57 -0.49 -17.14
C GLU A 87 4.14 -1.02 -17.34
N ALA A 88 3.30 -0.98 -16.31
CA ALA A 88 1.89 -1.36 -16.39
C ALA A 88 1.13 -0.46 -17.39
N CYS A 89 1.48 0.83 -17.45
CA CYS A 89 0.89 1.77 -18.39
C CYS A 89 1.17 1.38 -19.85
N ARG A 90 2.35 0.82 -20.18
CA ARG A 90 2.67 0.35 -21.54
C ARG A 90 1.69 -0.72 -22.04
N TYR A 91 1.19 -1.54 -21.13
CA TYR A 91 0.21 -2.61 -21.42
C TYR A 91 -1.24 -2.16 -21.23
N GLY A 92 -1.50 -0.86 -21.03
CA GLY A 92 -2.84 -0.32 -20.89
C GLY A 92 -3.49 -0.54 -19.52
N PHE A 93 -2.72 -0.90 -18.49
CA PHE A 93 -3.25 -1.15 -17.13
C PHE A 93 -3.37 0.11 -16.26
N LYS A 94 -3.24 1.31 -16.83
CA LYS A 94 -3.38 2.59 -16.11
C LYS A 94 -4.78 2.81 -15.53
N LYS A 95 -5.80 2.16 -16.08
CA LYS A 95 -7.21 2.36 -15.70
C LYS A 95 -7.73 1.16 -14.93
N ALA A 96 -8.53 1.42 -13.90
CA ALA A 96 -9.33 0.40 -13.27
C ALA A 96 -10.38 -0.12 -14.27
N ARG A 97 -10.43 -1.44 -14.45
CA ARG A 97 -11.45 -2.11 -15.28
C ARG A 97 -12.74 -2.34 -14.49
N TRP A 98 -12.64 -2.41 -13.17
CA TRP A 98 -13.76 -2.63 -12.26
C TRP A 98 -13.89 -1.52 -11.22
N ARG A 99 -15.10 -1.38 -10.66
CA ARG A 99 -15.39 -0.48 -9.54
C ARG A 99 -15.47 -1.27 -8.24
N GLY A 100 -15.05 -0.66 -7.13
CA GLY A 100 -15.03 -1.26 -5.80
C GLY A 100 -13.63 -1.71 -5.37
N GLN A 101 -13.32 -1.50 -4.09
CA GLN A 101 -11.97 -1.69 -3.54
C GLN A 101 -11.45 -3.13 -3.69
N GLU A 102 -12.31 -4.13 -3.44
CA GLU A 102 -11.93 -5.53 -3.54
C GLU A 102 -11.55 -5.94 -4.97
N ARG A 103 -12.35 -5.51 -5.95
CA ARG A 103 -12.12 -5.83 -7.37
C ARG A 103 -10.87 -5.14 -7.91
N ILE A 104 -10.68 -3.87 -7.55
CA ILE A 104 -9.46 -3.12 -7.90
C ILE A 104 -8.23 -3.81 -7.29
N ARG A 105 -8.32 -4.26 -6.04
CA ARG A 105 -7.23 -4.98 -5.37
C ARG A 105 -6.84 -6.26 -6.11
N ILE A 106 -7.82 -7.05 -6.57
CA ILE A 106 -7.56 -8.25 -7.38
C ILE A 106 -6.86 -7.90 -8.69
N GLN A 107 -7.35 -6.86 -9.40
CA GLN A 107 -6.72 -6.39 -10.63
C GLN A 107 -5.24 -6.01 -10.41
N ASP A 108 -4.96 -5.21 -9.37
CA ASP A 108 -3.61 -4.75 -9.06
C ASP A 108 -2.68 -5.91 -8.71
N TYR A 109 -3.17 -6.91 -7.96
CA TYR A 109 -2.38 -8.11 -7.65
C TYR A 109 -2.07 -8.95 -8.90
N LEU A 110 -3.02 -9.09 -9.82
CA LEU A 110 -2.77 -9.81 -11.07
C LEU A 110 -1.72 -9.09 -11.93
N ILE A 111 -1.80 -7.77 -12.04
CA ILE A 111 -0.81 -6.96 -12.76
C ILE A 111 0.58 -7.14 -12.13
N ALA A 112 0.68 -6.99 -10.81
CA ALA A 112 1.93 -7.15 -10.09
C ALA A 112 2.51 -8.57 -10.24
N ALA A 113 1.67 -9.61 -10.17
CA ALA A 113 2.10 -11.00 -10.35
C ALA A 113 2.71 -11.23 -11.74
N VAL A 114 2.03 -10.78 -12.80
CA VAL A 114 2.54 -10.90 -14.18
C VAL A 114 3.86 -10.13 -14.36
N GLN A 115 3.95 -8.92 -13.81
CA GLN A 115 5.20 -8.14 -13.85
C GLN A 115 6.35 -8.81 -13.11
N ASN A 116 6.08 -9.38 -11.93
CA ASN A 116 7.06 -10.13 -11.16
C ASN A 116 7.51 -11.40 -11.90
N ILE A 117 6.59 -12.16 -12.50
CA ILE A 117 6.93 -13.32 -13.33
C ILE A 117 7.83 -12.90 -14.49
N ARG A 118 7.50 -11.81 -15.20
CA ARG A 118 8.33 -11.31 -16.30
C ARG A 118 9.73 -10.93 -15.82
N LEU A 119 9.85 -10.23 -14.70
CA LEU A 119 11.14 -9.88 -14.10
C LEU A 119 11.94 -11.13 -13.73
N LEU A 120 11.29 -12.15 -13.16
CA LEU A 120 11.93 -13.43 -12.85
C LEU A 120 12.40 -14.16 -14.11
N VAL A 121 11.63 -14.14 -15.19
CA VAL A 121 12.07 -14.77 -16.46
C VAL A 121 13.21 -13.98 -17.12
N THR A 122 13.15 -12.65 -17.09
CA THR A 122 14.16 -11.79 -17.74
C THR A 122 15.48 -11.70 -16.96
N HIS A 123 15.41 -11.67 -15.63
CA HIS A 123 16.57 -11.45 -14.75
C HIS A 123 16.88 -12.63 -13.82
N GLY A 124 16.08 -13.69 -13.84
CA GLY A 124 16.31 -14.92 -13.08
C GLY A 124 17.44 -15.73 -13.70
N LYS A 125 18.64 -15.16 -13.75
CA LYS A 125 19.84 -15.99 -13.73
C LYS A 125 19.91 -16.59 -12.34
N LEU A 126 19.72 -17.91 -12.25
CA LEU A 126 20.04 -18.64 -11.03
C LEU A 126 21.47 -18.25 -10.62
N LYS A 127 21.71 -17.94 -9.34
CA LYS A 127 23.09 -17.83 -8.83
C LYS A 127 23.83 -19.10 -9.31
N PRO A 128 25.06 -19.02 -9.83
CA PRO A 128 25.74 -20.18 -10.41
C PRO A 128 25.82 -21.36 -9.43
N ALA A 129 25.89 -21.10 -8.12
CA ALA A 129 25.83 -22.11 -7.07
C ALA A 129 24.48 -22.86 -6.94
N ALA A 130 23.36 -22.27 -7.38
CA ALA A 130 22.04 -22.89 -7.44
C ALA A 130 21.77 -23.53 -8.82
N ALA A 131 22.30 -22.96 -9.90
CA ALA A 131 22.23 -23.54 -11.25
C ALA A 131 22.92 -24.91 -11.32
N GLY A 132 24.11 -25.03 -10.74
CA GLY A 132 24.86 -26.29 -10.69
C GLY A 132 24.20 -27.40 -9.85
N LYS A 133 23.22 -27.07 -8.99
CA LYS A 133 22.44 -28.06 -8.23
C LYS A 133 21.13 -28.46 -8.91
N LEU A 134 20.57 -27.61 -9.77
CA LEU A 134 19.31 -27.91 -10.46
C LEU A 134 19.50 -28.90 -11.63
N GLY A 135 20.61 -28.80 -12.35
CA GLY A 135 20.98 -29.73 -13.42
C GLY A 135 20.95 -31.21 -12.96
N PRO A 136 21.73 -31.60 -11.94
CA PRO A 136 21.78 -33.00 -11.49
C PRO A 136 20.44 -33.50 -10.95
N ILE A 137 19.66 -32.64 -10.25
CA ILE A 137 18.35 -33.03 -9.71
C ILE A 137 17.31 -33.25 -10.83
N LEU A 138 17.33 -32.40 -11.87
CA LEU A 138 16.42 -32.55 -13.00
C LEU A 138 16.78 -33.80 -13.82
N GLU A 139 18.08 -34.06 -14.04
CA GLU A 139 18.56 -35.29 -14.69
C GLU A 139 18.20 -36.56 -13.91
N GLU A 140 18.37 -36.54 -12.59
CA GLU A 140 18.08 -37.69 -11.73
C GLU A 140 16.57 -38.01 -11.72
N ARG A 141 15.72 -36.97 -11.71
CA ARG A 141 14.26 -37.14 -11.83
C ARG A 141 13.84 -37.62 -13.22
N VAL A 142 14.46 -37.11 -14.29
CA VAL A 142 14.21 -37.59 -15.66
C VAL A 142 14.66 -39.05 -15.83
N ARG A 143 15.81 -39.43 -15.27
CA ARG A 143 16.28 -40.83 -15.24
C ARG A 143 15.34 -41.73 -14.45
N ALA A 144 14.91 -41.30 -13.26
CA ALA A 144 13.97 -42.08 -12.45
C ALA A 144 12.63 -42.31 -13.16
N LEU A 145 12.08 -41.26 -13.79
CA LEU A 145 10.83 -41.34 -14.54
C LEU A 145 10.96 -42.21 -15.81
N SER A 146 12.07 -42.13 -16.52
CA SER A 146 12.33 -42.97 -17.70
C SER A 146 12.59 -44.44 -17.33
N PHE A 147 13.19 -44.71 -16.17
CA PHE A 147 13.35 -46.07 -15.63
C PHE A 147 11.99 -46.67 -15.23
N LEU A 148 11.16 -45.90 -14.53
CA LEU A 148 9.77 -46.28 -14.18
C LEU A 148 8.93 -46.54 -15.43
N ALA A 149 9.02 -45.68 -16.45
CA ALA A 149 8.30 -45.87 -17.70
C ALA A 149 8.71 -47.14 -18.44
N ARG A 150 10.01 -47.49 -18.45
CA ARG A 150 10.50 -48.78 -18.98
C ARG A 150 10.02 -49.98 -18.17
N PHE A 151 10.00 -49.87 -16.84
CA PHE A 151 9.55 -50.94 -15.95
C PHE A 151 8.05 -51.24 -16.10
N ILE A 152 7.24 -50.20 -16.36
CA ILE A 152 5.78 -50.29 -16.55
C ILE A 152 5.42 -50.53 -18.05
N GLY A 153 6.41 -50.60 -18.95
CA GLY A 153 6.19 -50.88 -20.37
C GLY A 153 5.57 -49.73 -21.18
N ILE A 154 5.56 -48.51 -20.64
CA ILE A 154 5.02 -47.32 -21.31
C ILE A 154 6.12 -46.71 -22.16
N LYS A 155 5.99 -46.77 -23.50
CA LYS A 155 6.88 -46.07 -24.42
C LYS A 155 6.51 -44.57 -24.44
N PRO A 156 7.42 -43.65 -24.06
CA PRO A 156 7.14 -42.22 -24.13
C PRO A 156 7.02 -41.76 -25.59
N VAL A 157 6.08 -40.85 -25.84
CA VAL A 157 5.71 -40.33 -27.18
C VAL A 157 6.82 -39.45 -27.78
N TYR A 158 7.72 -38.91 -26.96
CA TYR A 158 8.88 -38.12 -27.38
C TYR A 158 10.12 -38.46 -26.54
N PRO A 159 11.35 -38.41 -27.11
CA PRO A 159 12.57 -38.62 -26.35
C PRO A 159 12.78 -37.48 -25.35
N ILE A 160 12.79 -37.80 -24.06
CA ILE A 160 13.13 -36.83 -23.00
C ILE A 160 14.64 -36.62 -23.05
N THR A 161 15.08 -35.62 -23.82
CA THR A 161 16.48 -35.20 -23.88
C THR A 161 16.63 -33.88 -23.17
N VAL A 162 17.60 -33.80 -22.25
CA VAL A 162 18.02 -32.55 -21.64
C VAL A 162 18.95 -31.90 -22.66
N GLN A 163 18.55 -30.74 -23.19
CA GLN A 163 19.42 -29.95 -24.07
C GLN A 163 20.52 -29.32 -23.22
N GLU A 164 21.78 -29.51 -23.64
CA GLU A 164 22.98 -28.92 -23.02
C GLU A 164 22.95 -27.39 -22.99
#